data_AF-A0A9E8RXS2-F1
#
_entry.id   AF-A0A9E8RXS2-F1
#
_cell.length_a   1.000
_cell.length_b   1.000
_cell.length_c   1.000
_cell.angle_alpha   90.00
_cell.angle_beta   90.00
_cell.angle_gamma   90.00
#
_symmetry.space_group_name_H-M   'P 1'
#
loop_
_entity.id
_entity.type
_entity.pdbx_description
1 polymer ?
#
loop_
_entity_poly.entity_id
_entity_poly.type
_entity_poly.pdbx_seq_one_letter_code
_entity_poly.pdbx_strand_id
1 'polypeptide(L)'
;MKKYLWVFISVGLAFFILLMFIPAYWLFSSEEKISEQNYYLPEGFEGCALIFYNVEGAPPLKLTDEGVINYHFNEDGILFTSSPEDFGWEGKDSSGFYKANYYKGGQLISDEEIVASSLGEAFLTTIGHPVSYLRLSIGYDACHDSYLDKIIRENFEK
;
A
#
# COMPACT_ATOMS: atom_id res chain seq x y z
N MET A 1 11.85 -39.88 49.71
CA MET A 1 12.72 -39.85 48.52
C MET A 1 11.94 -39.86 47.19
N LYS A 2 10.96 -40.77 46.98
CA LYS A 2 10.19 -40.84 45.71
C LYS A 2 9.40 -39.57 45.33
N LYS A 3 8.87 -38.82 46.30
CA LYS A 3 8.12 -37.57 46.05
C LYS A 3 9.00 -36.46 45.46
N TYR A 4 10.23 -36.31 45.96
CA TYR A 4 11.17 -35.31 45.44
C TYR A 4 11.69 -35.68 44.05
N LEU A 5 11.90 -36.97 43.77
CA LEU A 5 12.29 -37.46 42.45
C LEU A 5 11.26 -37.11 41.37
N TRP A 6 9.96 -37.26 41.68
CA TRP A 6 8.88 -36.86 40.76
C TRP A 6 8.81 -35.35 40.53
N VAL A 7 9.09 -34.55 41.56
CA VAL A 7 9.15 -33.08 41.45
C VAL A 7 10.34 -32.64 40.59
N PHE A 8 11.51 -33.27 40.73
CA PHE A 8 12.67 -32.96 39.88
C PHE A 8 12.43 -33.34 38.41
N ILE A 9 11.77 -34.47 38.16
CA ILE A 9 11.42 -34.90 36.80
C ILE A 9 10.37 -33.95 36.19
N SER A 10 9.35 -33.53 36.95
CA SER A 10 8.33 -32.62 36.44
C SER A 10 8.86 -31.22 36.16
N VAL A 11 9.76 -30.70 37.02
CA VAL A 11 10.42 -29.40 36.80
C VAL A 11 11.38 -29.47 35.60
N GLY A 12 12.15 -30.55 35.46
CA GLY A 12 13.04 -30.75 34.31
C GLY A 12 12.27 -30.82 32.99
N LEU A 13 11.14 -31.54 32.96
CA LEU A 13 10.30 -31.64 31.77
C LEU A 13 9.66 -30.28 31.40
N ALA A 14 9.14 -29.54 32.38
CA ALA A 14 8.59 -28.21 32.14
C ALA A 14 9.64 -27.24 31.58
N PHE A 15 10.88 -27.31 32.08
CA PHE A 15 12.00 -26.51 31.59
C PHE A 15 12.39 -26.88 30.15
N PHE A 16 12.37 -28.18 29.83
CA PHE A 16 12.67 -28.68 28.48
C PHE A 16 11.62 -28.25 27.45
N ILE A 17 10.33 -28.29 27.85
CA ILE A 17 9.22 -27.80 27.02
C ILE A 17 9.40 -26.30 26.76
N LEU A 18 9.68 -25.50 27.80
CA LEU A 18 9.91 -24.05 27.66
C LEU A 18 11.08 -23.75 26.70
N LEU A 19 12.18 -24.50 26.81
CA LEU A 19 13.35 -24.35 25.95
C LEU A 19 13.09 -24.69 24.48
N MET A 20 12.10 -25.53 24.15
CA MET A 20 11.71 -25.79 22.77
C MET A 20 10.81 -24.70 22.19
N PHE A 21 9.94 -24.09 23.01
CA PHE A 21 9.00 -23.07 22.53
C PHE A 21 9.67 -21.74 22.18
N ILE A 22 10.77 -21.37 22.86
CA ILE A 22 11.50 -20.12 22.58
C ILE A 22 12.06 -20.09 21.14
N PRO A 23 12.93 -21.03 20.70
CA PRO A 23 13.47 -21.00 19.34
C PRO A 23 12.41 -21.27 18.27
N ALA A 24 11.35 -22.04 18.58
CA ALA A 24 10.20 -22.18 17.69
C ALA A 24 9.51 -20.83 17.46
N TYR A 25 9.30 -20.04 18.53
CA TYR A 25 8.74 -18.69 18.40
C TYR A 25 9.61 -17.78 17.52
N TRP A 26 10.94 -17.82 17.67
CA TRP A 26 11.84 -17.05 16.81
C TRP A 26 11.84 -17.51 15.34
N LEU A 27 11.64 -18.80 15.08
CA LEU A 27 11.55 -19.34 13.72
C LEU A 27 10.21 -19.01 13.02
N PHE A 28 9.12 -18.92 13.78
CA PHE A 28 7.79 -18.60 13.24
C PHE A 28 7.44 -17.12 13.30
N SER A 29 8.18 -16.31 14.06
CA SER A 29 8.07 -14.85 14.06
C SER A 29 8.93 -14.24 12.96
N SER A 30 8.83 -14.76 11.73
CA SER A 30 9.30 -14.04 10.56
C SER A 30 8.49 -12.74 10.50
N GLU A 31 9.16 -11.60 10.70
CA GLU A 31 8.55 -10.29 10.51
C GLU A 31 7.90 -10.27 9.13
N GLU A 32 6.56 -10.22 9.08
CA GLU A 32 5.85 -9.90 7.86
C GLU A 32 6.40 -8.55 7.40
N LYS A 33 7.12 -8.55 6.28
CA LYS A 33 7.60 -7.32 5.67
C LYS A 33 6.38 -6.53 5.24
N ILE A 34 5.97 -5.59 6.09
CA ILE A 34 5.02 -4.53 5.77
C ILE A 34 5.54 -3.86 4.50
N SER A 35 4.74 -3.86 3.44
CA SER A 35 5.16 -3.15 2.23
C SER A 35 5.10 -1.66 2.46
N GLU A 36 6.07 -0.94 1.92
CA GLU A 36 6.05 0.52 1.94
C GLU A 36 5.56 1.03 0.60
N GLN A 37 4.68 2.02 0.63
CA GLN A 37 4.15 2.68 -0.55
C GLN A 37 4.52 4.16 -0.49
N ASN A 38 5.36 4.59 -1.41
CA ASN A 38 5.85 5.96 -1.47
C ASN A 38 5.14 6.71 -2.59
N TYR A 39 4.43 7.78 -2.25
CA TYR A 39 3.68 8.63 -3.16
C TYR A 39 4.46 9.93 -3.41
N TYR A 40 5.02 10.10 -4.60
CA TYR A 40 5.83 11.26 -4.98
C TYR A 40 5.03 12.26 -5.79
N LEU A 41 4.58 13.32 -5.11
CA LEU A 41 3.86 14.46 -5.69
C LEU A 41 4.84 15.54 -6.20
N PRO A 42 4.46 16.31 -7.22
CA PRO A 42 5.21 17.47 -7.67
C PRO A 42 5.47 18.48 -6.56
N GLU A 43 6.53 19.28 -6.69
CA GLU A 43 6.85 20.33 -5.73
C GLU A 43 5.71 21.35 -5.65
N GLY A 44 5.28 21.68 -4.42
CA GLY A 44 4.19 22.64 -4.19
C GLY A 44 2.80 22.17 -4.65
N PHE A 45 2.63 20.90 -5.02
CA PHE A 45 1.34 20.39 -5.49
C PHE A 45 0.26 20.50 -4.40
N GLU A 46 -0.86 21.16 -4.72
CA GLU A 46 -2.06 21.22 -3.90
C GLU A 46 -3.28 20.87 -4.77
N GLY A 47 -4.21 20.11 -4.22
CA GLY A 47 -5.41 19.67 -4.94
C GLY A 47 -5.51 18.15 -5.05
N CYS A 48 -5.94 17.68 -6.22
CA CYS A 48 -6.42 16.31 -6.42
C CYS A 48 -5.41 15.46 -7.17
N ALA A 49 -4.74 14.58 -6.44
CA ALA A 49 -3.92 13.57 -7.07
C ALA A 49 -4.76 12.33 -7.41
N LEU A 50 -4.54 11.78 -8.60
CA LEU A 50 -5.30 10.66 -9.16
C LEU A 50 -4.37 9.55 -9.62
N ILE A 51 -4.70 8.31 -9.25
CA ILE A 51 -4.07 7.11 -9.78
C ILE A 51 -5.14 6.33 -10.52
N PHE A 52 -4.89 6.00 -11.79
CA PHE A 52 -5.72 5.11 -12.59
C PHE A 52 -5.00 3.77 -12.76
N TYR A 53 -5.64 2.69 -12.33
CA TYR A 53 -5.13 1.32 -12.36
C TYR A 53 -5.67 0.57 -13.58
N ASN A 54 -5.05 -0.57 -13.90
CA ASN A 54 -5.47 -1.42 -15.03
C ASN A 54 -5.52 -0.69 -16.39
N VAL A 55 -4.74 0.38 -16.57
CA VAL A 55 -4.70 1.13 -17.82
C VAL A 55 -3.77 0.45 -18.83
N GLU A 56 -4.34 -0.04 -19.94
CA GLU A 56 -3.57 -0.74 -20.98
C GLU A 56 -2.49 0.17 -21.58
N GLY A 57 -1.27 -0.37 -21.70
CA GLY A 57 -0.11 0.35 -22.24
C GLY A 57 0.56 1.33 -21.28
N ALA A 58 0.00 1.57 -20.09
CA ALA A 58 0.65 2.37 -19.05
C ALA A 58 1.79 1.58 -18.38
N PRO A 59 2.81 2.26 -17.81
CA PRO A 59 3.87 1.58 -17.08
C PRO A 59 3.36 0.81 -15.86
N PRO A 60 3.79 -0.45 -15.62
CA PRO A 60 3.42 -1.18 -14.42
C PRO A 60 4.15 -0.62 -13.19
N LEU A 61 3.49 -0.70 -12.03
CA LEU A 61 4.13 -0.50 -10.74
C LEU A 61 5.20 -1.59 -10.51
N LYS A 62 6.20 -1.26 -9.70
CA LYS A 62 7.31 -2.17 -9.38
C LYS A 62 7.43 -2.30 -7.86
N LEU A 63 7.47 -3.54 -7.39
CA LEU A 63 7.89 -3.87 -6.03
C LEU A 63 9.40 -4.05 -6.03
N THR A 64 10.11 -3.27 -5.21
CA THR A 64 11.57 -3.42 -5.03
C THR A 64 11.89 -4.64 -4.16
N ASP A 65 13.14 -5.10 -4.20
CA ASP A 65 13.63 -6.18 -3.32
C ASP A 65 13.49 -5.84 -1.82
N GLU A 66 13.38 -4.56 -1.51
CA GLU A 66 13.17 -4.00 -0.17
C GLU A 66 11.69 -3.99 0.24
N GLY A 67 10.77 -4.35 -0.66
CA GLY A 67 9.33 -4.36 -0.38
C GLY A 67 8.67 -2.99 -0.57
N VAL A 68 9.25 -2.12 -1.39
CA VAL A 68 8.78 -0.75 -1.61
C VAL A 68 8.11 -0.61 -2.98
N ILE A 69 6.96 0.06 -3.05
CA ILE A 69 6.29 0.47 -4.28
C ILE A 69 6.35 1.98 -4.38
N ASN A 70 6.88 2.49 -5.50
CA ASN A 70 7.00 3.94 -5.74
C ASN A 70 5.95 4.40 -6.75
N TYR A 71 5.08 5.29 -6.32
CA TYR A 71 4.05 5.95 -7.13
C TYR A 71 4.56 7.34 -7.53
N HIS A 72 4.85 7.55 -8.82
CA HIS A 72 5.34 8.82 -9.33
C HIS A 72 4.25 9.54 -10.11
N PHE A 73 3.76 10.65 -9.57
CA PHE A 73 2.77 11.47 -10.25
C PHE A 73 3.45 12.40 -11.25
N ASN A 74 2.75 12.71 -12.34
CA ASN A 74 3.17 13.78 -13.24
C ASN A 74 2.90 15.17 -12.62
N GLU A 75 3.28 16.24 -13.32
CA GLU A 75 3.08 17.64 -12.89
C GLU A 75 1.61 18.00 -12.60
N ASP A 76 0.66 17.31 -13.23
CA ASP A 76 -0.78 17.50 -13.02
C ASP A 76 -1.32 16.69 -11.81
N GLY A 77 -0.46 15.94 -11.11
CA GLY A 77 -0.85 15.06 -10.01
C GLY A 77 -1.53 13.76 -10.47
N ILE A 78 -1.25 13.30 -11.69
CA ILE A 78 -1.89 12.12 -12.28
C ILE A 78 -0.85 11.02 -12.50
N LEU A 79 -1.25 9.79 -12.18
CA LEU A 79 -0.51 8.57 -12.47
C LEU A 79 -1.42 7.57 -13.19
N PHE A 80 -0.95 7.04 -14.32
CA PHE A 80 -1.57 5.91 -15.00
C PHE A 80 -0.68 4.68 -14.82
N THR A 81 -1.26 3.53 -14.48
CA THR A 81 -0.53 2.28 -14.38
C THR A 81 -1.34 1.10 -14.92
N SER A 82 -0.64 0.11 -15.47
CA SER A 82 -1.23 -1.16 -15.86
C SER A 82 -1.37 -2.14 -14.70
N SER A 83 -0.81 -1.83 -13.53
CA SER A 83 -0.98 -2.65 -12.32
C SER A 83 -2.40 -2.51 -11.76
N PRO A 84 -2.93 -3.56 -11.10
CA PRO A 84 -4.20 -3.47 -10.39
C PRO A 84 -4.08 -2.64 -9.10
N GLU A 85 -5.22 -2.21 -8.56
CA GLU A 85 -5.33 -1.40 -7.34
C GLU A 85 -4.87 -2.14 -6.08
N ASP A 86 -4.94 -3.46 -6.09
CA ASP A 86 -4.50 -4.35 -5.01
C ASP A 86 -3.03 -4.80 -5.18
N PHE A 87 -2.31 -4.22 -6.14
CA PHE A 87 -0.90 -4.52 -6.38
C PHE A 87 -0.09 -4.23 -5.10
N GLY A 88 0.36 -5.30 -4.44
CA GLY A 88 0.99 -5.20 -3.14
C GLY A 88 0.05 -5.18 -1.92
N TRP A 89 -1.11 -5.87 -1.90
CA TRP A 89 -2.03 -6.06 -0.73
C TRP A 89 -2.26 -7.54 -0.25
N GLU A 90 -1.83 -8.00 0.92
CA GLU A 90 -1.65 -9.42 1.40
C GLU A 90 -2.13 -10.65 0.58
N GLY A 91 -1.23 -11.60 0.30
CA GLY A 91 -1.43 -12.81 -0.51
C GLY A 91 -0.19 -13.16 -1.35
N LYS A 92 -0.16 -14.27 -2.10
CA LYS A 92 1.09 -14.77 -2.74
C LYS A 92 1.77 -13.80 -3.74
N ASP A 93 1.07 -12.73 -4.13
CA ASP A 93 1.54 -11.64 -4.99
C ASP A 93 1.17 -10.26 -4.40
N SER A 94 1.01 -10.18 -3.07
CA SER A 94 0.36 -9.04 -2.44
C SER A 94 0.72 -8.95 -0.93
N SER A 95 0.95 -7.75 -0.38
CA SER A 95 1.59 -7.49 0.93
C SER A 95 0.65 -6.77 1.89
N GLY A 96 0.41 -7.26 3.11
CA GLY A 96 -0.73 -6.90 3.96
C GLY A 96 -0.86 -5.44 4.37
N PHE A 97 -0.83 -5.16 5.68
CA PHE A 97 -0.77 -3.78 6.14
C PHE A 97 0.43 -3.12 5.44
N TYR A 98 0.19 -1.97 4.82
CA TYR A 98 1.23 -1.20 4.16
C TYR A 98 1.43 0.14 4.86
N LYS A 99 2.65 0.64 4.80
CA LYS A 99 2.99 1.97 5.27
C LYS A 99 2.97 2.92 4.08
N ALA A 100 2.01 3.84 4.06
CA ALA A 100 1.99 4.92 3.07
C ALA A 100 2.90 6.07 3.54
N ASN A 101 3.81 6.50 2.68
CA ASN A 101 4.59 7.71 2.86
C ASN A 101 4.29 8.66 1.70
N TYR A 102 4.08 9.94 2.00
CA TYR A 102 3.79 10.96 0.99
C TYR A 102 4.95 11.94 0.91
N TYR A 103 5.40 12.23 -0.30
CA TYR A 103 6.50 13.16 -0.58
C TYR A 103 6.02 14.27 -1.52
N LYS A 104 6.37 15.51 -1.22
CA LYS A 104 6.11 16.68 -2.08
C LYS A 104 7.44 17.36 -2.41
N GLY A 105 7.79 17.42 -3.69
CA GLY A 105 9.11 17.94 -4.11
C GLY A 105 10.29 17.20 -3.47
N GLY A 106 10.11 15.92 -3.15
CA GLY A 106 11.12 15.07 -2.48
C GLY A 106 11.18 15.20 -0.95
N GLN A 107 10.36 16.06 -0.32
CA GLN A 107 10.27 16.16 1.13
C GLN A 107 9.09 15.35 1.66
N LEU A 108 9.31 14.57 2.73
CA LEU A 108 8.24 13.83 3.40
C LEU A 108 7.25 14.82 4.01
N ILE A 109 5.96 14.63 3.72
CA ILE A 109 4.88 15.45 4.27
C ILE A 109 4.09 14.70 5.34
N SER A 110 3.41 15.46 6.22
CA SER A 110 2.58 14.90 7.30
C SER A 110 1.28 14.32 6.74
N ASP A 111 0.77 13.26 7.36
CA ASP A 111 -0.55 12.69 7.04
C ASP A 111 -1.68 13.72 7.22
N GLU A 112 -1.48 14.75 8.06
CA GLU A 112 -2.43 15.86 8.23
C GLU A 112 -2.62 16.70 6.95
N GLU A 113 -1.65 16.68 6.04
CA GLU A 113 -1.74 17.35 4.74
C GLU A 113 -2.57 16.53 3.74
N ILE A 114 -2.77 15.24 4.01
CA ILE A 114 -3.65 14.36 3.26
C ILE A 114 -5.05 14.44 3.88
N VAL A 115 -5.87 15.32 3.32
CA VAL A 115 -7.19 15.65 3.88
C VAL A 115 -8.18 14.50 3.69
N ALA A 116 -8.09 13.79 2.57
CA ALA A 116 -8.97 12.66 2.27
C ALA A 116 -8.34 11.71 1.24
N SER A 117 -8.69 10.43 1.32
CA SER A 117 -8.45 9.43 0.28
C SER A 117 -9.73 8.67 -0.03
N SER A 118 -9.98 8.36 -1.31
CA SER A 118 -11.09 7.53 -1.72
C SER A 118 -10.74 6.65 -2.92
N LEU A 119 -11.13 5.38 -2.84
CA LEU A 119 -11.12 4.46 -3.97
C LEU A 119 -12.48 4.51 -4.67
N GLY A 120 -12.46 4.41 -6.00
CA GLY A 120 -13.65 4.34 -6.82
C GLY A 120 -13.40 3.61 -8.13
N GLU A 121 -14.48 3.34 -8.85
CA GLU A 121 -14.44 2.75 -10.18
C GLU A 121 -15.12 3.69 -11.16
N ALA A 122 -14.52 3.87 -12.33
CA ALA A 122 -15.09 4.60 -13.44
C ALA A 122 -15.26 3.66 -14.64
N PHE A 123 -16.47 3.59 -15.20
CA PHE A 123 -16.69 2.81 -16.41
C PHE A 123 -16.30 3.65 -17.63
N LEU A 124 -15.22 3.27 -18.31
CA LEU A 124 -14.71 3.99 -19.47
C LEU A 124 -15.24 3.36 -20.76
N THR A 125 -16.18 4.05 -21.42
CA THR A 125 -16.87 3.54 -22.61
C THR A 125 -15.94 3.25 -23.78
N THR A 126 -14.82 3.96 -23.88
CA THR A 126 -13.81 3.81 -24.94
C THR A 126 -12.91 2.60 -24.76
N ILE A 127 -12.62 2.19 -23.54
CA ILE A 127 -11.77 1.03 -23.25
C ILE A 127 -12.62 -0.25 -23.09
N GLY A 128 -13.94 -0.10 -22.91
CA GLY A 128 -14.88 -1.21 -22.84
C GLY A 128 -14.81 -2.03 -21.56
N HIS A 129 -14.07 -1.54 -20.55
CA HIS A 129 -13.94 -2.14 -19.23
C HIS A 129 -13.84 -1.05 -18.14
N PRO A 130 -14.25 -1.35 -16.89
CA PRO A 130 -14.08 -0.43 -15.77
C PRO A 130 -12.60 -0.19 -15.47
N VAL A 131 -12.28 1.04 -15.07
CA VAL A 131 -10.97 1.45 -14.57
C VAL A 131 -11.11 1.87 -13.12
N SER A 132 -10.39 1.18 -12.24
CA SER A 132 -10.27 1.52 -10.82
C SER A 132 -9.40 2.75 -10.67
N TYR A 133 -9.76 3.65 -9.76
CA TYR A 133 -8.97 4.84 -9.45
C TYR A 133 -8.86 5.09 -7.95
N LEU A 134 -7.71 5.63 -7.53
CA LEU A 134 -7.50 6.21 -6.21
C LEU A 134 -7.43 7.72 -6.33
N ARG A 135 -8.14 8.41 -5.44
CA ARG A 135 -8.17 9.86 -5.32
C ARG A 135 -7.57 10.27 -3.98
N LEU A 136 -6.63 11.22 -4.01
CA LEU A 136 -5.99 11.81 -2.83
C LEU A 136 -6.21 13.32 -2.83
N SER A 137 -6.72 13.87 -1.73
CA SER A 137 -6.89 15.31 -1.52
C SER A 137 -5.73 15.85 -0.70
N ILE A 138 -4.91 16.72 -1.30
CA ILE A 138 -3.67 17.24 -0.72
C ILE A 138 -3.86 18.73 -0.40
N GLY A 139 -3.81 19.10 0.88
CA GLY A 139 -3.92 20.49 1.33
C GLY A 139 -5.27 21.16 1.04
N TYR A 140 -6.31 20.39 0.68
CA TYR A 140 -7.61 20.91 0.24
C TYR A 140 -8.78 20.08 0.79
N ASP A 141 -9.90 20.74 1.11
CA ASP A 141 -11.04 20.16 1.85
C ASP A 141 -11.65 18.93 1.19
N ALA A 142 -11.83 18.96 -0.14
CA ALA A 142 -12.32 17.81 -0.90
C ALA A 142 -12.10 17.95 -2.40
N CYS A 143 -11.79 16.83 -3.04
CA CYS A 143 -11.74 16.72 -4.49
C CYS A 143 -13.14 16.63 -5.11
N HIS A 144 -13.47 17.61 -5.96
CA HIS A 144 -14.76 17.71 -6.60
C HIS A 144 -14.87 16.73 -7.79
N ASP A 145 -16.01 16.05 -7.94
CA ASP A 145 -16.20 15.02 -8.98
C ASP A 145 -16.05 15.55 -10.41
N SER A 146 -16.37 16.84 -10.61
CA SER A 146 -16.17 17.51 -11.90
C SER A 146 -14.71 17.50 -12.39
N TYR A 147 -13.73 17.43 -11.47
CA TYR A 147 -12.32 17.30 -11.86
C TYR A 147 -12.03 15.91 -12.41
N LEU A 148 -12.53 14.86 -11.75
CA LEU A 148 -12.39 13.48 -12.23
C LEU A 148 -13.05 13.30 -13.61
N ASP A 149 -14.28 13.79 -13.78
CA ASP A 149 -15.00 13.72 -15.05
C ASP A 149 -14.22 14.39 -16.19
N LYS A 150 -13.59 15.54 -15.90
CA LYS A 150 -12.74 16.25 -16.87
C LYS A 150 -11.54 15.38 -17.28
N ILE A 151 -10.80 14.85 -16.30
CA ILE A 151 -9.62 14.02 -16.57
C ILE A 151 -10.01 12.77 -17.36
N ILE A 152 -11.13 12.13 -17.02
CA ILE A 152 -11.64 10.97 -17.73
C ILE A 152 -11.91 11.31 -19.21
N ARG A 153 -12.64 12.39 -19.47
CA ARG A 153 -12.96 12.84 -20.84
C ARG A 153 -11.73 13.15 -21.67
N GLU A 154 -10.76 13.85 -21.09
CA GLU A 154 -9.56 14.31 -21.80
C GLU A 154 -8.59 13.18 -22.16
N ASN A 155 -8.54 12.13 -21.33
CA ASN A 155 -7.55 11.06 -21.46
C ASN A 155 -8.13 9.77 -22.07
N PHE A 156 -9.42 9.51 -21.87
CA PHE A 156 -10.02 8.25 -22.29
C PHE A 156 -11.12 8.40 -23.33
N GLU A 157 -11.92 9.47 -23.36
CA GLU A 157 -13.09 9.59 -24.25
C GLU A 157 -12.81 10.26 -25.63
N LYS A 158 -11.58 10.17 -26.15
CA LYS A 158 -11.21 10.76 -27.45
C LYS A 158 -11.69 9.97 -28.66
#